data_AF-N9E8B5-F1
#
_entry.id   AF-N9E8B5-F1
#
_cell.length_a   1.000
_cell.length_b   1.000
_cell.length_c   1.000
_cell.angle_alpha   90.00
_cell.angle_beta   90.00
_cell.angle_gamma   90.00
#
_symmetry.space_group_name_H-M   'P 1'
#
loop_
_entity.id
_entity.type
_entity.pdbx_description
1 polymer ?
#
loop_
_entity_poly.entity_id
_entity_poly.type
_entity_poly.pdbx_seq_one_letter_code
_entity_poly.pdbx_strand_id
1 'polypeptide(L)'
;MTEQQPQFELRDEDELSLDLIEAQYALKDSRDKKNAKSVLVLVSGIELAGKGEAVKQLREWLDPRYLKVKADAPKLLSSNQTFWQSYTRFIPAEGQIVVMFGNWYSDLLSTAMHVSKPLDDNLFDAYIEQMRSFENDLENNHVHVIKVWFDLSWKSLQKRLDQVDASEQHWHKLHGLDWRNKKQYDTLQSLSQRFTDDWFIIDGEDEALRDQCFAQYVLQTLKALPSHQTKVTEKWQQAEVPKALLEPEKASLEKSDYKEELNKLSKKVADALRYDDRKVIIAFEGMDAAGKGGAIKRIVKKLDPREYEIHSIAAPERYELRRPYLWRFWSKLSDGGKITIFDRTWYGRVLVERIEGFANAVEWQRAYDEINRFENNLVDCQTVLVKVWLAISKDEQELRFKEREKTPHKRFKITEEDWRNREKWDDYLNAAADMFERTDTDYAPWYVIATDDKYTARIEVLKAILKQLKAD
;
A
#
# COMPACT_ATOMS: atom_id res chain seq x y z
N MET A 1 -8.18 1.68 -30.21
CA MET A 1 -9.25 2.61 -30.59
C MET A 1 -9.38 3.57 -29.43
N THR A 2 -8.97 4.83 -29.59
CA THR A 2 -9.16 5.86 -28.56
C THR A 2 -10.67 6.05 -28.39
N GLU A 3 -11.22 5.65 -27.24
CA GLU A 3 -12.58 6.04 -26.88
C GLU A 3 -12.63 7.57 -26.87
N GLN A 4 -13.57 8.14 -27.61
CA GLN A 4 -13.79 9.59 -27.60
C GLN A 4 -14.21 9.99 -26.18
N GLN A 5 -13.55 11.00 -25.60
CA GLN A 5 -13.92 11.52 -24.29
C GLN A 5 -15.40 11.96 -24.27
N PRO A 6 -16.11 11.72 -23.16
CA PRO A 6 -17.50 12.14 -23.06
C PRO A 6 -17.60 13.66 -23.22
N GLN A 7 -18.51 14.11 -24.09
CA GLN A 7 -18.84 15.52 -24.26
C GLN A 7 -20.02 15.88 -23.35
N PHE A 8 -19.85 16.94 -22.56
CA PHE A 8 -20.88 17.45 -21.65
C PHE A 8 -21.38 18.79 -22.15
N GLU A 9 -22.70 18.96 -22.14
CA GLU A 9 -23.37 20.24 -22.38
C GLU A 9 -23.72 20.92 -21.05
N LEU A 10 -23.95 22.23 -21.08
CA LEU A 10 -24.41 22.95 -19.90
C LEU A 10 -25.80 22.45 -19.48
N ARG A 11 -25.92 22.19 -18.18
CA ARG A 11 -27.15 21.82 -17.50
C ARG A 11 -27.60 22.95 -16.58
N ASP A 12 -28.86 22.88 -16.18
CA ASP A 12 -29.36 23.66 -15.04
C ASP A 12 -28.57 23.28 -13.77
N GLU A 13 -28.13 24.28 -13.01
CA GLU A 13 -27.25 24.07 -11.86
C GLU A 13 -27.97 23.40 -10.69
N ASP A 14 -29.26 23.71 -10.49
CA ASP A 14 -30.05 23.12 -9.39
C ASP A 14 -30.32 21.64 -9.68
N GLU A 15 -30.63 21.28 -10.92
CA GLU A 15 -30.77 19.88 -11.34
C GLU A 15 -29.46 19.09 -11.21
N LEU A 16 -28.34 19.68 -11.64
CA LEU A 16 -27.02 19.05 -11.54
C LEU A 16 -26.61 18.83 -10.07
N SER A 17 -26.85 19.82 -9.22
CA SER A 17 -26.60 19.77 -7.78
C SER A 17 -27.43 18.67 -7.10
N LEU A 18 -28.73 18.58 -7.41
CA LEU A 18 -29.60 17.53 -6.89
C LEU A 18 -29.11 16.13 -7.27
N ASP A 19 -28.80 15.91 -8.55
CA ASP A 19 -28.25 14.65 -9.06
C ASP A 19 -26.96 14.23 -8.35
N LEU A 20 -26.07 15.20 -8.12
CA LEU A 20 -24.79 15.01 -7.43
C LEU A 20 -24.99 14.62 -5.97
N ILE A 21 -25.88 15.32 -5.26
CA ILE A 21 -26.22 15.01 -3.86
C ILE A 21 -26.83 13.61 -3.75
N GLU A 22 -27.77 13.26 -4.62
CA GLU A 22 -28.38 11.91 -4.63
C GLU A 22 -27.32 10.81 -4.83
N ALA A 23 -26.42 10.99 -5.80
CA ALA A 23 -25.34 10.05 -6.06
C ALA A 23 -24.35 9.95 -4.89
N GLN A 24 -24.00 11.08 -4.26
CA GLN A 24 -23.12 11.12 -3.10
C GLN A 24 -23.74 10.42 -1.89
N TYR A 25 -25.03 10.61 -1.64
CA TYR A 25 -25.74 9.93 -0.54
C TYR A 25 -25.87 8.44 -0.82
N ALA A 26 -26.12 8.02 -2.06
CA ALA A 26 -26.11 6.61 -2.43
C ALA A 26 -24.74 5.94 -2.14
N LEU A 27 -23.63 6.60 -2.48
CA LEU A 27 -22.29 6.13 -2.15
C LEU A 27 -22.08 6.06 -0.63
N LYS A 28 -22.39 7.13 0.10
CA LYS A 28 -22.26 7.19 1.56
C LYS A 28 -23.05 6.08 2.25
N ASP A 29 -24.30 5.88 1.82
CA ASP A 29 -25.20 4.90 2.42
C ASP A 29 -24.85 3.47 2.00
N SER A 30 -23.93 3.27 1.04
CA SER A 30 -23.35 1.97 0.74
C SER A 30 -22.37 1.46 1.80
N ARG A 31 -21.89 2.34 2.70
CA ARG A 31 -20.89 1.98 3.73
C ARG A 31 -21.28 0.75 4.55
N ASP A 32 -20.33 -0.15 4.79
CA ASP A 32 -20.53 -1.43 5.50
C ASP A 32 -21.57 -2.37 4.84
N LYS A 33 -22.05 -2.08 3.62
CA LYS A 33 -22.94 -2.98 2.86
C LYS A 33 -22.15 -3.81 1.87
N LYS A 34 -22.79 -4.85 1.33
CA LYS A 34 -22.26 -5.59 0.19
C LYS A 34 -22.04 -4.62 -0.97
N ASN A 35 -20.88 -4.68 -1.64
CA ASN A 35 -20.51 -3.80 -2.75
C ASN A 35 -20.26 -2.33 -2.33
N ALA A 36 -19.90 -2.09 -1.08
CA ALA A 36 -19.48 -0.78 -0.60
C ALA A 36 -18.18 -0.34 -1.30
N LYS A 37 -18.14 0.91 -1.77
CA LYS A 37 -17.02 1.48 -2.53
C LYS A 37 -16.62 2.82 -1.98
N SER A 38 -15.50 3.33 -2.44
CA SER A 38 -15.07 4.69 -2.19
C SER A 38 -14.53 5.33 -3.45
N VAL A 39 -14.42 6.65 -3.46
CA VAL A 39 -13.97 7.41 -4.64
C VAL A 39 -12.80 8.30 -4.27
N LEU A 40 -11.74 8.20 -5.06
CA LEU A 40 -10.56 9.04 -5.02
C LEU A 40 -10.48 9.85 -6.32
N VAL A 41 -10.52 11.17 -6.23
CA VAL A 41 -10.43 12.07 -7.39
C VAL A 41 -9.05 12.71 -7.40
N LEU A 42 -8.20 12.33 -8.36
CA LEU A 42 -6.91 12.96 -8.62
C LEU A 42 -7.12 14.18 -9.50
N VAL A 43 -6.79 15.36 -8.96
CA VAL A 43 -6.88 16.63 -9.68
C VAL A 43 -5.46 17.12 -9.98
N SER A 44 -5.13 17.16 -11.27
CA SER A 44 -3.86 17.64 -11.81
C SER A 44 -4.12 18.60 -12.98
N GLY A 45 -3.09 19.28 -13.48
CA GLY A 45 -3.24 20.17 -14.63
C GLY A 45 -2.38 21.43 -14.55
N ILE A 46 -2.49 22.24 -15.60
CA ILE A 46 -1.81 23.52 -15.75
C ILE A 46 -2.23 24.49 -14.64
N GLU A 47 -1.31 25.33 -14.20
CA GLU A 47 -1.61 26.34 -13.19
C GLU A 47 -2.58 27.40 -13.72
N LEU A 48 -3.45 27.93 -12.87
CA LEU A 48 -4.54 28.85 -13.26
C LEU A 48 -5.53 28.27 -14.29
N ALA A 49 -5.53 26.96 -14.55
CA ALA A 49 -6.52 26.30 -15.40
C ALA A 49 -7.90 26.17 -14.72
N GLY A 50 -8.04 26.58 -13.45
CA GLY A 50 -9.32 26.52 -12.73
C GLY A 50 -9.51 25.31 -11.82
N LYS A 51 -8.43 24.57 -11.50
CA LYS A 51 -8.49 23.35 -10.68
C LYS A 51 -9.15 23.61 -9.31
N GLY A 52 -8.74 24.70 -8.65
CA GLY A 52 -9.21 25.05 -7.31
C GLY A 52 -10.66 25.54 -7.32
N GLU A 53 -10.99 26.35 -8.32
CA GLU A 53 -12.30 26.90 -8.61
C GLU A 53 -13.32 25.79 -8.90
N ALA A 54 -12.98 24.85 -9.79
CA ALA A 54 -13.83 23.71 -10.11
C ALA A 54 -14.11 22.82 -8.90
N VAL A 55 -13.11 22.55 -8.06
CA VAL A 55 -13.32 21.77 -6.82
C VAL A 55 -14.10 22.58 -5.79
N LYS A 56 -13.92 23.91 -5.72
CA LYS A 56 -14.73 24.78 -4.87
C LYS A 56 -16.20 24.73 -5.31
N GLN A 57 -16.47 24.85 -6.61
CA GLN A 57 -17.81 24.77 -7.16
C GLN A 57 -18.44 23.38 -6.93
N LEU A 58 -17.68 22.31 -7.13
CA LEU A 58 -18.12 20.96 -6.80
C LEU A 58 -18.51 20.82 -5.32
N ARG A 59 -17.82 21.51 -4.39
CA ARG A 59 -18.17 21.53 -2.96
C ARG A 59 -19.43 22.32 -2.64
N GLU A 60 -19.83 23.27 -3.49
CA GLU A 60 -21.10 23.99 -3.37
C GLU A 60 -22.27 23.13 -3.90
N TRP A 61 -22.05 22.35 -4.97
CA TRP A 61 -23.06 21.43 -5.52
C TRP A 61 -23.19 20.10 -4.77
N LEU A 62 -22.18 19.69 -4.00
CA LEU A 62 -22.23 18.49 -3.14
C LEU A 62 -22.40 18.86 -1.67
N ASP A 63 -22.74 17.88 -0.82
CA ASP A 63 -22.65 18.08 0.63
C ASP A 63 -21.17 18.11 1.06
N PRO A 64 -20.64 19.24 1.52
CA PRO A 64 -19.21 19.38 1.83
C PRO A 64 -18.78 18.52 3.03
N ARG A 65 -19.72 18.00 3.84
CA ARG A 65 -19.42 17.10 4.97
C ARG A 65 -18.95 15.73 4.52
N TYR A 66 -19.30 15.33 3.29
CA TYR A 66 -18.97 14.02 2.72
C TYR A 66 -17.97 14.09 1.56
N LEU A 67 -17.42 15.28 1.30
CA LEU A 67 -16.36 15.52 0.33
C LEU A 67 -15.10 16.01 1.04
N LYS A 68 -14.11 15.13 1.17
CA LYS A 68 -12.81 15.48 1.75
C LYS A 68 -11.90 16.04 0.67
N VAL A 69 -11.13 17.07 1.00
CA VAL A 69 -10.11 17.63 0.11
C VAL A 69 -8.75 17.54 0.78
N LYS A 70 -7.79 16.92 0.09
CA LYS A 70 -6.36 16.97 0.41
C LYS A 70 -5.67 17.87 -0.59
N ALA A 71 -5.02 18.92 -0.10
CA ALA A 71 -4.26 19.86 -0.91
C ALA A 71 -2.94 20.19 -0.21
N ASP A 72 -1.92 19.38 -0.46
CA ASP A 72 -0.55 19.67 -0.05
C ASP A 72 0.27 20.04 -1.29
N ALA A 73 1.32 20.83 -1.11
CA ALA A 73 2.31 21.03 -2.16
C ALA A 73 2.95 19.68 -2.56
N PRO A 74 3.29 19.48 -3.84
CA PRO A 74 4.01 18.32 -4.32
C PRO A 74 5.34 18.18 -3.58
N LYS A 75 5.69 16.93 -3.35
CA LYS A 75 6.94 16.52 -2.72
C LYS A 75 7.80 15.88 -3.80
N LEU A 76 9.09 16.20 -3.79
CA LEU A 76 10.02 15.52 -4.69
C LEU A 76 10.10 14.05 -4.29
N LEU A 77 10.05 13.16 -5.29
CA LEU A 77 10.25 11.73 -5.09
C LEU A 77 11.65 11.49 -4.51
N SER A 78 11.75 10.51 -3.61
CA SER A 78 12.98 10.15 -2.95
C SER A 78 13.26 8.67 -3.08
N SER A 79 14.52 8.30 -3.02
CA SER A 79 14.95 6.90 -3.07
C SER A 79 14.78 6.18 -1.72
N ASN A 80 14.32 6.86 -0.66
CA ASN A 80 14.21 6.30 0.70
C ASN A 80 12.75 6.20 1.20
N GLN A 81 11.78 6.54 0.35
CA GLN A 81 10.37 6.56 0.68
C GLN A 81 9.57 6.19 -0.56
N THR A 82 8.60 5.29 -0.41
CA THR A 82 7.71 4.94 -1.53
C THR A 82 6.81 6.12 -1.86
N PHE A 83 6.43 6.27 -3.13
CA PHE A 83 5.59 7.39 -3.55
C PHE A 83 4.24 7.41 -2.81
N TRP A 84 3.63 6.24 -2.56
CA TRP A 84 2.32 6.13 -1.92
C TRP A 84 2.34 6.40 -0.41
N GLN A 85 3.48 6.33 0.28
CA GLN A 85 3.56 6.42 1.75
C GLN A 85 2.97 7.75 2.29
N SER A 86 3.19 8.87 1.59
CA SER A 86 2.65 10.18 1.98
C SER A 86 1.12 10.27 1.84
N TYR A 87 0.52 9.38 1.07
CA TYR A 87 -0.90 9.40 0.70
C TYR A 87 -1.75 8.42 1.50
N THR A 88 -1.12 7.48 2.23
CA THR A 88 -1.80 6.42 2.99
C THR A 88 -2.99 6.94 3.82
N ARG A 89 -2.82 8.01 4.60
CA ARG A 89 -3.91 8.54 5.46
C ARG A 89 -5.11 9.12 4.69
N PHE A 90 -4.92 9.40 3.40
CA PHE A 90 -5.88 10.06 2.53
C PHE A 90 -6.57 9.12 1.54
N ILE A 91 -6.12 7.86 1.43
CA ILE A 91 -6.90 6.84 0.74
C ILE A 91 -8.31 6.83 1.36
N PRO A 92 -9.40 6.86 0.57
CA PRO A 92 -10.74 6.98 1.12
C PRO A 92 -11.21 5.65 1.74
N ALA A 93 -12.06 5.74 2.76
CA ALA A 93 -12.78 4.58 3.28
C ALA A 93 -14.10 4.39 2.53
N GLU A 94 -14.72 3.22 2.61
CA GLU A 94 -16.06 2.96 2.08
C GLU A 94 -17.05 4.10 2.37
N GLY A 95 -17.78 4.51 1.33
CA GLY A 95 -18.73 5.60 1.35
C GLY A 95 -18.11 7.01 1.36
N GLN A 96 -16.79 7.15 1.21
CA GLN A 96 -16.11 8.46 1.17
C GLN A 96 -15.72 8.86 -0.24
N ILE A 97 -15.76 10.18 -0.48
CA ILE A 97 -15.13 10.84 -1.62
C ILE A 97 -13.97 11.68 -1.10
N VAL A 98 -12.78 11.48 -1.67
CA VAL A 98 -11.59 12.29 -1.40
C VAL A 98 -11.11 12.91 -2.71
N VAL A 99 -11.00 14.23 -2.76
CA VAL A 99 -10.34 14.98 -3.85
C VAL A 99 -8.91 15.26 -3.44
N MET A 100 -7.96 14.99 -4.33
CA MET A 100 -6.53 15.03 -4.05
C MET A 100 -5.79 15.92 -5.06
N PHE A 101 -5.36 17.09 -4.57
CA PHE A 101 -4.37 17.94 -5.22
C PHE A 101 -2.96 17.58 -4.77
N GLY A 102 -1.97 17.90 -5.61
CA GLY A 102 -0.56 17.57 -5.31
C GLY A 102 -0.43 16.07 -5.05
N ASN A 103 -0.99 15.27 -5.95
CA ASN A 103 -0.98 13.81 -5.89
C ASN A 103 0.35 13.27 -6.45
N TRP A 104 0.50 11.94 -6.51
CA TRP A 104 1.74 11.30 -6.94
C TRP A 104 2.20 11.67 -8.36
N TYR A 105 1.30 12.06 -9.27
CA TYR A 105 1.70 12.60 -10.58
C TYR A 105 2.23 14.03 -10.49
N SER A 106 1.71 14.83 -9.56
CA SER A 106 2.25 16.15 -9.28
C SER A 106 3.66 16.04 -8.70
N ASP A 107 3.90 15.06 -7.82
CA ASP A 107 5.24 14.74 -7.28
C ASP A 107 6.20 14.32 -8.40
N LEU A 108 5.74 13.47 -9.32
CA LEU A 108 6.52 13.00 -10.47
C LEU A 108 6.91 14.16 -11.40
N LEU A 109 5.94 14.99 -11.80
CA LEU A 109 6.19 16.16 -12.63
C LEU A 109 7.12 17.16 -11.94
N SER A 110 6.90 17.44 -10.66
CA SER A 110 7.75 18.34 -9.88
C SER A 110 9.18 17.82 -9.80
N THR A 111 9.35 16.51 -9.64
CA THR A 111 10.67 15.86 -9.61
C THR A 111 11.36 15.94 -10.96
N ALA A 112 10.68 15.58 -12.05
CA ALA A 112 11.24 15.60 -13.40
C ALA A 112 11.68 17.00 -13.83
N MET A 113 10.93 18.03 -13.43
CA MET A 113 11.23 19.42 -13.73
C MET A 113 12.27 20.05 -12.79
N HIS A 114 12.66 19.35 -11.71
CA HIS A 114 13.58 19.89 -10.72
C HIS A 114 15.03 19.81 -11.23
N VAL A 115 15.64 20.98 -11.47
CA VAL A 115 16.98 21.10 -12.09
C VAL A 115 18.08 20.32 -11.34
N SER A 116 17.99 20.22 -10.01
CA SER A 116 19.01 19.49 -9.23
C SER A 116 18.80 17.98 -9.13
N LYS A 117 17.63 17.47 -9.53
CA LYS A 117 17.28 16.04 -9.51
C LYS A 117 16.49 15.65 -10.77
N PRO A 118 17.06 15.83 -11.97
CA PRO A 118 16.38 15.45 -13.19
C PRO A 118 16.15 13.94 -13.20
N LEU A 119 14.92 13.53 -13.49
CA LEU A 119 14.58 12.13 -13.77
C LEU A 119 14.92 11.85 -15.23
N ASP A 120 15.61 10.74 -15.50
CA ASP A 120 15.73 10.24 -16.86
C ASP A 120 14.39 9.67 -17.35
N ASP A 121 14.26 9.55 -18.68
CA ASP A 121 13.00 9.13 -19.30
C ASP A 121 12.57 7.71 -18.91
N ASN A 122 13.52 6.79 -18.70
CA ASN A 122 13.20 5.41 -18.35
C ASN A 122 12.67 5.33 -16.91
N LEU A 123 13.28 6.06 -15.99
CA LEU A 123 12.85 6.13 -14.61
C LEU A 123 11.50 6.85 -14.49
N PHE A 124 11.25 7.87 -15.31
CA PHE A 124 9.95 8.52 -15.40
C PHE A 124 8.84 7.55 -15.82
N ASP A 125 9.06 6.77 -16.88
CA ASP A 125 8.08 5.76 -17.33
C ASP A 125 7.90 4.64 -16.29
N ALA A 126 8.98 4.21 -15.64
CA ALA A 126 8.90 3.22 -14.56
C ALA A 126 8.01 3.70 -13.40
N TYR A 127 8.08 4.99 -13.03
CA TYR A 127 7.17 5.56 -12.02
C TYR A 127 5.71 5.59 -12.50
N ILE A 128 5.46 5.90 -13.77
CA ILE A 128 4.09 5.87 -14.33
C ILE A 128 3.49 4.47 -14.20
N GLU A 129 4.24 3.44 -14.58
CA GLU A 129 3.77 2.05 -14.49
C GLU A 129 3.55 1.60 -13.05
N GLN A 130 4.41 2.03 -12.11
CA GLN A 130 4.19 1.81 -10.67
C GLN A 130 2.91 2.50 -10.17
N MET A 131 2.66 3.74 -10.58
CA MET A 131 1.48 4.50 -10.18
C MET A 131 0.19 3.87 -10.73
N ARG A 132 0.18 3.49 -12.01
CA ARG A 132 -0.95 2.77 -12.63
C ARG A 132 -1.21 1.42 -11.96
N SER A 133 -0.15 0.68 -11.64
CA SER A 133 -0.28 -0.60 -10.91
C SER A 133 -0.89 -0.39 -9.52
N PHE A 134 -0.48 0.66 -8.81
CA PHE A 134 -1.04 1.02 -7.51
C PHE A 134 -2.51 1.45 -7.61
N GLU A 135 -2.87 2.22 -8.65
CA GLU A 135 -4.26 2.58 -8.93
C GLU A 135 -5.13 1.36 -9.22
N ASN A 136 -4.61 0.42 -10.01
CA ASN A 136 -5.28 -0.84 -10.26
C ASN A 136 -5.46 -1.66 -8.97
N ASP A 137 -4.46 -1.64 -8.07
CA ASP A 137 -4.58 -2.28 -6.75
C ASP A 137 -5.64 -1.60 -5.88
N LEU A 138 -5.77 -0.27 -5.95
CA LEU A 138 -6.84 0.49 -5.30
C LEU A 138 -8.22 0.13 -5.87
N GLU A 139 -8.38 0.08 -7.19
CA GLU A 139 -9.63 -0.29 -7.88
C GLU A 139 -10.06 -1.71 -7.51
N ASN A 140 -9.10 -2.64 -7.58
CA ASN A 140 -9.26 -4.01 -7.13
C ASN A 140 -9.78 -4.06 -5.69
N ASN A 141 -9.26 -3.19 -4.82
CA ASN A 141 -9.66 -3.05 -3.43
C ASN A 141 -10.77 -2.00 -3.22
N HIS A 142 -11.62 -1.79 -4.22
CA HIS A 142 -12.89 -1.06 -4.16
C HIS A 142 -12.78 0.46 -3.93
N VAL A 143 -11.62 1.02 -4.25
CA VAL A 143 -11.39 2.47 -4.32
C VAL A 143 -11.36 2.87 -5.79
N HIS A 144 -12.43 3.52 -6.25
CA HIS A 144 -12.51 3.97 -7.63
C HIS A 144 -11.71 5.27 -7.83
N VAL A 145 -10.81 5.29 -8.80
CA VAL A 145 -9.85 6.37 -9.05
C VAL A 145 -10.29 7.18 -10.27
N ILE A 146 -10.74 8.41 -10.03
CA ILE A 146 -11.07 9.39 -11.08
C ILE A 146 -9.84 10.25 -11.33
N LYS A 147 -9.41 10.35 -12.58
CA LYS A 147 -8.22 11.13 -12.98
C LYS A 147 -8.60 12.27 -13.90
N VAL A 148 -8.37 13.51 -13.45
CA VAL A 148 -8.77 14.73 -14.17
C VAL A 148 -7.59 15.65 -14.36
N TRP A 149 -7.35 16.02 -15.62
CA TRP A 149 -6.31 16.97 -16.01
C TRP A 149 -6.95 18.25 -16.54
N PHE A 150 -6.73 19.36 -15.85
CA PHE A 150 -7.16 20.68 -16.32
C PHE A 150 -6.11 21.26 -17.25
N ASP A 151 -6.46 21.42 -18.52
CA ASP A 151 -5.58 22.00 -19.53
C ASP A 151 -5.86 23.50 -19.72
N LEU A 152 -4.85 24.24 -20.14
CA LEU A 152 -4.99 25.66 -20.46
C LEU A 152 -3.93 26.05 -21.49
N SER A 153 -4.33 26.78 -22.52
CA SER A 153 -3.38 27.22 -23.55
C SER A 153 -2.35 28.20 -22.98
N TRP A 154 -1.13 28.18 -23.54
CA TRP A 154 -0.06 29.13 -23.17
C TRP A 154 -0.55 30.59 -23.21
N LYS A 155 -1.33 30.95 -24.23
CA LYS A 155 -1.83 32.32 -24.42
C LYS A 155 -2.76 32.73 -23.28
N SER A 156 -3.69 31.86 -22.91
CA SER A 156 -4.65 32.12 -21.84
C SER A 156 -3.99 32.07 -20.47
N LEU A 157 -3.01 31.17 -20.26
CA LEU A 157 -2.16 31.16 -19.07
C LEU A 157 -1.45 32.51 -18.86
N GLN A 158 -0.78 33.05 -19.88
CA GLN A 158 -0.11 34.35 -19.77
C GLN A 158 -1.11 35.48 -19.47
N LYS A 159 -2.26 35.50 -20.16
CA LYS A 159 -3.32 36.49 -19.91
C LYS A 159 -3.81 36.44 -18.46
N ARG A 160 -4.02 35.24 -17.89
CA ARG A 160 -4.42 35.07 -16.49
C ARG A 160 -3.32 35.50 -15.53
N LEU A 161 -2.06 35.15 -15.80
CA LEU A 161 -0.90 35.57 -14.99
C LEU A 161 -0.73 37.09 -14.92
N ASP A 162 -1.09 37.82 -15.97
CA ASP A 162 -1.04 39.30 -16.00
C ASP A 162 -2.15 39.95 -15.16
N GLN A 163 -3.23 39.21 -14.86
CA GLN A 163 -4.39 39.68 -14.10
C GLN A 163 -4.36 39.32 -12.62
N VAL A 164 -3.42 38.47 -12.19
CA VAL A 164 -3.29 38.08 -10.77
C VAL A 164 -2.82 39.27 -9.92
N ASP A 165 -3.48 39.46 -8.77
CA ASP A 165 -3.16 40.53 -7.82
C ASP A 165 -1.70 40.44 -7.34
N ALA A 166 -1.04 41.59 -7.23
CA ALA A 166 0.33 41.70 -6.72
C ALA A 166 0.50 41.13 -5.30
N SER A 167 -0.57 41.13 -4.48
CA SER A 167 -0.60 40.55 -3.14
C SER A 167 -0.70 39.01 -3.14
N GLU A 168 -1.17 38.41 -4.24
CA GLU A 168 -1.23 36.97 -4.44
C GLU A 168 0.00 36.45 -5.23
N GLN A 169 0.98 37.32 -5.53
CA GLN A 169 2.17 36.95 -6.29
C GLN A 169 3.04 35.87 -5.64
N HIS A 170 2.98 35.69 -4.32
CA HIS A 170 3.71 34.63 -3.63
C HIS A 170 3.23 33.22 -4.04
N TRP A 171 1.99 33.11 -4.55
CA TRP A 171 1.41 31.87 -5.08
C TRP A 171 1.89 31.54 -6.50
N HIS A 172 2.53 32.47 -7.22
CA HIS A 172 3.05 32.23 -8.58
C HIS A 172 4.23 31.25 -8.62
N LYS A 173 4.77 30.86 -7.46
CA LYS A 173 5.75 29.78 -7.30
C LYS A 173 5.12 28.51 -6.73
N LEU A 174 3.81 28.30 -6.88
CA LEU A 174 3.23 26.99 -6.61
C LEU A 174 3.96 25.95 -7.47
N HIS A 175 4.47 24.92 -6.81
CA HIS A 175 5.21 23.80 -7.42
C HIS A 175 6.63 24.11 -7.93
N GLY A 176 7.18 25.29 -7.66
CA GLY A 176 8.58 25.62 -7.95
C GLY A 176 8.91 25.84 -9.44
N LEU A 177 7.89 25.96 -10.29
CA LEU A 177 8.01 26.23 -11.73
C LEU A 177 7.79 27.71 -12.05
N ASP A 178 8.48 28.20 -13.07
CA ASP A 178 8.27 29.53 -13.64
C ASP A 178 7.27 29.43 -14.81
N TRP A 179 6.00 29.70 -14.52
CA TRP A 179 4.91 29.67 -15.50
C TRP A 179 4.98 30.80 -16.55
N ARG A 180 5.95 31.73 -16.45
CA ARG A 180 6.28 32.69 -17.52
C ARG A 180 7.36 32.16 -18.47
N ASN A 181 7.95 31.00 -18.18
CA ASN A 181 8.93 30.37 -19.05
C ASN A 181 8.26 29.36 -20.00
N LYS A 182 8.16 29.74 -21.28
CA LYS A 182 7.55 28.89 -22.31
C LYS A 182 8.20 27.51 -22.43
N LYS A 183 9.53 27.43 -22.27
CA LYS A 183 10.24 26.14 -22.33
C LYS A 183 9.79 25.21 -21.21
N GLN A 184 9.60 25.73 -19.99
CA GLN A 184 9.12 24.91 -18.87
C GLN A 184 7.68 24.46 -19.07
N TYR A 185 6.82 25.31 -19.62
CA TYR A 185 5.46 24.94 -20.01
C TYR A 185 5.45 23.84 -21.08
N ASP A 186 6.22 24.00 -22.16
CA ASP A 186 6.30 23.02 -23.25
C ASP A 186 6.84 21.67 -22.75
N THR A 187 7.86 21.69 -21.86
CA THR A 187 8.37 20.46 -21.23
C THR A 187 7.32 19.80 -20.35
N LEU A 188 6.60 20.55 -19.50
CA LEU A 188 5.55 19.99 -18.65
C LEU A 188 4.42 19.36 -19.47
N GLN A 189 4.00 20.04 -20.54
CA GLN A 189 3.00 19.50 -21.47
C GLN A 189 3.48 18.17 -22.07
N SER A 190 4.71 18.12 -22.60
CA SER A 190 5.31 16.90 -23.14
C SER A 190 5.36 15.76 -22.12
N LEU A 191 5.78 16.05 -20.88
CA LEU A 191 5.81 15.05 -19.80
C LEU A 191 4.41 14.57 -19.42
N SER A 192 3.42 15.46 -19.36
CA SER A 192 2.05 15.10 -19.02
C SER A 192 1.41 14.15 -20.03
N GLN A 193 1.68 14.35 -21.33
CA GLN A 193 1.16 13.51 -22.41
C GLN A 193 1.59 12.03 -22.31
N ARG A 194 2.64 11.73 -21.54
CA ARG A 194 3.11 10.35 -21.34
C ARG A 194 2.21 9.52 -20.43
N PHE A 195 1.37 10.15 -19.60
CA PHE A 195 0.51 9.45 -18.64
C PHE A 195 -0.96 9.86 -18.69
N THR A 196 -1.35 10.80 -19.55
CA THR A 196 -2.73 11.34 -19.63
C THR A 196 -3.62 10.66 -20.66
N ASP A 197 -3.19 9.55 -21.24
CA ASP A 197 -3.96 8.72 -22.18
C ASP A 197 -5.25 8.15 -21.56
N ASP A 198 -5.23 7.84 -20.27
CA ASP A 198 -6.38 7.37 -19.49
C ASP A 198 -6.97 8.44 -18.55
N TRP A 199 -6.63 9.72 -18.77
CA TRP A 199 -7.15 10.85 -18.01
C TRP A 199 -8.29 11.55 -18.74
N PHE A 200 -9.22 12.10 -17.96
CA PHE A 200 -10.22 13.01 -18.48
C PHE A 200 -9.64 14.42 -18.56
N ILE A 201 -9.52 14.95 -19.77
CA ILE A 201 -8.97 16.28 -20.01
C ILE A 201 -10.11 17.30 -19.99
N ILE A 202 -9.99 18.32 -19.14
CA ILE A 202 -10.94 19.43 -19.06
C ILE A 202 -10.27 20.68 -19.61
N ASP A 203 -10.90 21.30 -20.60
CA ASP A 203 -10.50 22.60 -21.10
C ASP A 203 -10.84 23.69 -20.06
N GLY A 204 -9.81 24.38 -19.58
CA GLY A 204 -9.92 25.45 -18.60
C GLY A 204 -10.23 26.83 -19.17
N GLU A 205 -10.45 27.00 -20.49
CA GLU A 205 -10.67 28.30 -21.15
C GLU A 205 -11.99 28.97 -20.72
N ASP A 206 -13.10 28.23 -20.67
CA ASP A 206 -14.43 28.70 -20.21
C ASP A 206 -14.72 28.19 -18.80
N GLU A 207 -14.94 29.10 -17.86
CA GLU A 207 -15.09 28.77 -16.44
C GLU A 207 -16.37 27.98 -16.13
N ALA A 208 -17.49 28.36 -16.74
CA ALA A 208 -18.78 27.72 -16.49
C ALA A 208 -18.82 26.31 -17.10
N LEU A 209 -18.32 26.17 -18.33
CA LEU A 209 -18.17 24.87 -18.98
C LEU A 209 -17.19 23.97 -18.23
N ARG A 210 -16.04 24.49 -17.80
CA ARG A 210 -15.04 23.75 -17.02
C ARG A 210 -15.65 23.17 -15.74
N ASP A 211 -16.34 24.00 -14.96
CA ASP A 211 -16.87 23.60 -13.66
C ASP A 211 -17.98 22.55 -13.81
N GLN A 212 -18.93 22.78 -14.72
CA GLN A 212 -19.98 21.80 -14.99
C GLN A 212 -19.44 20.52 -15.63
N CYS A 213 -18.43 20.60 -16.50
CA CYS A 213 -17.78 19.43 -17.10
C CYS A 213 -17.14 18.54 -16.02
N PHE A 214 -16.41 19.15 -15.08
CA PHE A 214 -15.82 18.42 -13.96
C PHE A 214 -16.89 17.75 -13.09
N ALA A 215 -17.93 18.49 -12.73
CA ALA A 215 -18.99 17.97 -11.88
C ALA A 215 -19.83 16.87 -12.57
N GLN A 216 -20.15 17.03 -13.85
CA GLN A 216 -20.84 16.01 -14.64
C GLN A 216 -20.01 14.74 -14.82
N TYR A 217 -18.69 14.87 -15.00
CA TYR A 217 -17.81 13.70 -15.06
C TYR A 217 -17.77 12.93 -13.73
N VAL A 218 -17.67 13.64 -12.60
CA VAL A 218 -17.78 13.04 -11.26
C VAL A 218 -19.14 12.36 -11.07
N LEU A 219 -20.24 13.02 -11.46
CA LEU A 219 -21.59 12.46 -11.40
C LEU A 219 -21.74 11.18 -12.23
N GLN A 220 -21.33 11.21 -13.50
CA GLN A 220 -21.37 10.04 -14.39
C GLN A 220 -20.62 8.88 -13.76
N THR A 221 -19.45 9.16 -13.19
CA THR A 221 -18.62 8.15 -12.57
C THR A 221 -19.26 7.57 -11.30
N LEU A 222 -19.83 8.43 -10.44
CA LEU A 222 -20.58 8.00 -9.26
C LEU A 222 -21.77 7.09 -9.62
N LYS A 223 -22.46 7.38 -10.73
CA LYS A 223 -23.57 6.57 -11.25
C LYS A 223 -23.10 5.24 -11.88
N ALA A 224 -21.85 5.16 -12.35
CA ALA A 224 -21.30 4.03 -13.09
C ALA A 224 -20.35 3.11 -12.29
N LEU A 225 -20.26 3.24 -10.96
CA LEU A 225 -19.29 2.49 -10.16
C LEU A 225 -19.42 0.96 -10.35
N PRO A 226 -18.32 0.25 -10.68
CA PRO A 226 -18.36 -1.17 -11.04
C PRO A 226 -18.67 -2.07 -9.84
N SER A 227 -19.34 -3.20 -10.03
CA SER A 227 -19.61 -4.14 -8.92
C SER A 227 -18.40 -5.02 -8.58
N HIS A 228 -18.27 -5.42 -7.32
CA HIS A 228 -17.19 -6.25 -6.83
C HIS A 228 -17.20 -7.59 -7.57
N GLN A 229 -16.07 -7.94 -8.17
CA GLN A 229 -15.89 -9.27 -8.73
C GLN A 229 -15.83 -10.29 -7.60
N THR A 230 -16.61 -11.36 -7.73
CA THR A 230 -16.71 -12.42 -6.72
C THR A 230 -16.42 -13.80 -7.29
N LYS A 231 -16.26 -13.91 -8.60
CA LYS A 231 -16.04 -15.17 -9.31
C LYS A 231 -14.70 -15.11 -10.02
N VAL A 232 -13.91 -16.16 -9.81
CA VAL A 232 -12.68 -16.39 -10.55
C VAL A 232 -13.04 -17.13 -11.84
N THR A 233 -12.42 -16.73 -12.95
CA THR A 233 -12.56 -17.39 -14.27
C THR A 233 -11.58 -18.54 -14.46
N GLU A 234 -10.40 -18.45 -13.83
CA GLU A 234 -9.31 -19.42 -13.97
C GLU A 234 -9.30 -20.46 -12.86
N LYS A 235 -8.81 -21.66 -13.20
CA LYS A 235 -8.60 -22.73 -12.22
C LYS A 235 -7.28 -22.51 -11.49
N TRP A 236 -7.33 -22.44 -10.17
CA TRP A 236 -6.13 -22.33 -9.35
C TRP A 236 -5.19 -23.53 -9.52
N GLN A 237 -3.93 -23.26 -9.80
CA GLN A 237 -2.86 -24.27 -9.84
C GLN A 237 -2.13 -24.25 -8.50
N GLN A 238 -2.30 -25.34 -7.74
CA GLN A 238 -1.67 -25.55 -6.44
C GLN A 238 -0.20 -25.94 -6.61
N ALA A 239 0.69 -25.23 -5.90
CA ALA A 239 2.10 -25.54 -5.83
C ALA A 239 2.38 -26.82 -5.02
N GLU A 240 3.50 -27.47 -5.32
CA GLU A 240 3.97 -28.62 -4.57
C GLU A 240 4.45 -28.19 -3.18
N VAL A 241 4.05 -28.92 -2.13
CA VAL A 241 4.45 -28.61 -0.76
C VAL A 241 5.94 -28.87 -0.57
N PRO A 242 6.77 -27.87 -0.22
CA PRO A 242 8.20 -28.07 -0.06
C PRO A 242 8.53 -29.06 1.04
N LYS A 243 9.56 -29.88 0.83
CA LYS A 243 10.03 -30.86 1.82
C LYS A 243 10.32 -30.24 3.19
N ALA A 244 10.87 -29.02 3.22
CA ALA A 244 11.17 -28.30 4.45
C ALA A 244 9.94 -28.01 5.34
N LEU A 245 8.73 -27.99 4.76
CA LEU A 245 7.48 -27.87 5.52
C LEU A 245 6.95 -29.22 6.02
N LEU A 246 7.12 -30.29 5.22
CA LEU A 246 6.67 -31.64 5.56
C LEU A 246 7.56 -32.28 6.62
N GLU A 247 8.87 -32.13 6.45
CA GLU A 247 9.91 -32.72 7.30
C GLU A 247 10.90 -31.62 7.73
N PRO A 248 10.52 -30.75 8.69
CA PRO A 248 11.44 -29.75 9.23
C PRO A 248 12.69 -30.41 9.80
N GLU A 249 13.85 -29.77 9.60
CA GLU A 249 15.11 -30.26 10.14
C GLU A 249 15.06 -30.42 11.68
N LYS A 250 15.65 -31.50 12.16
CA LYS A 250 15.67 -31.86 13.60
C LYS A 250 17.01 -31.55 14.28
N ALA A 251 17.79 -30.64 13.70
CA ALA A 251 19.06 -30.23 14.28
C ALA A 251 18.84 -29.59 15.67
N SER A 252 19.54 -30.10 16.68
CA SER A 252 19.43 -29.65 18.06
C SER A 252 20.77 -29.05 18.50
N LEU A 253 20.70 -27.94 19.22
CA LEU A 253 21.88 -27.22 19.69
C LEU A 253 21.97 -27.30 21.22
N GLU A 254 23.15 -27.67 21.72
CA GLU A 254 23.39 -27.79 23.16
C GLU A 254 23.28 -26.44 23.88
N LYS A 255 22.81 -26.47 25.13
CA LYS A 255 22.47 -25.22 25.83
C LYS A 255 23.68 -24.30 26.08
N SER A 256 24.86 -24.87 26.29
CA SER A 256 26.11 -24.12 26.43
C SER A 256 26.41 -23.32 25.17
N ASP A 257 26.41 -24.03 24.04
CA ASP A 257 26.81 -23.52 22.73
C ASP A 257 25.80 -22.47 22.27
N TYR A 258 24.51 -22.72 22.54
CA TYR A 258 23.43 -21.77 22.27
C TYR A 258 23.66 -20.44 22.98
N LYS A 259 24.07 -20.46 24.25
CA LYS A 259 24.22 -19.24 25.04
C LYS A 259 25.38 -18.39 24.51
N GLU A 260 26.47 -19.04 24.11
CA GLU A 260 27.63 -18.39 23.52
C GLU A 260 27.29 -17.78 22.15
N GLU A 261 26.77 -18.60 21.23
CA GLU A 261 26.39 -18.15 19.89
C GLU A 261 25.32 -17.06 19.94
N LEU A 262 24.29 -17.21 20.78
CA LEU A 262 23.24 -16.21 20.94
C LEU A 262 23.82 -14.87 21.36
N ASN A 263 24.76 -14.84 22.31
CA ASN A 263 25.33 -13.58 22.78
C ASN A 263 26.15 -12.89 21.68
N LYS A 264 26.93 -13.68 20.91
CA LYS A 264 27.69 -13.19 19.75
C LYS A 264 26.79 -12.65 18.66
N LEU A 265 25.82 -13.45 18.19
CA LEU A 265 24.94 -13.11 17.08
C LEU A 265 23.95 -12.01 17.43
N SER A 266 23.37 -12.00 18.64
CA SER A 266 22.45 -10.94 19.03
C SER A 266 23.14 -9.57 19.07
N LYS A 267 24.42 -9.51 19.44
CA LYS A 267 25.20 -8.27 19.35
C LYS A 267 25.43 -7.89 17.90
N LYS A 268 25.91 -8.83 17.08
CA LYS A 268 26.18 -8.59 15.65
C LYS A 268 24.93 -8.11 14.89
N VAL A 269 23.78 -8.74 15.12
CA VAL A 269 22.48 -8.34 14.54
C VAL A 269 22.09 -6.95 15.00
N ALA A 270 22.21 -6.64 16.29
CA ALA A 270 21.87 -5.32 16.79
C ALA A 270 22.76 -4.22 16.19
N ASP A 271 24.06 -4.47 16.04
CA ASP A 271 24.98 -3.53 15.41
C ASP A 271 24.65 -3.39 13.90
N ALA A 272 24.42 -4.49 13.20
CA ALA A 272 24.05 -4.46 11.78
C ALA A 272 22.76 -3.68 11.54
N LEU A 273 21.69 -3.94 12.31
CA LEU A 273 20.42 -3.21 12.20
C LEU A 273 20.58 -1.71 12.55
N ARG A 274 21.42 -1.38 13.53
CA ARG A 274 21.63 0.00 13.99
C ARG A 274 22.39 0.84 12.97
N TYR A 275 23.39 0.26 12.30
CA TYR A 275 24.30 0.99 11.43
C TYR A 275 24.01 0.82 9.94
N ASP A 276 23.01 0.03 9.54
CA ASP A 276 22.54 0.00 8.16
C ASP A 276 21.82 1.32 7.82
N ASP A 277 22.12 1.97 6.70
CA ASP A 277 21.45 3.22 6.31
C ASP A 277 20.03 2.98 5.77
N ARG A 278 19.69 1.73 5.42
CA ARG A 278 18.39 1.32 4.92
C ARG A 278 17.40 1.13 6.07
N LYS A 279 16.10 1.18 5.73
CA LYS A 279 15.04 0.71 6.63
C LYS A 279 15.05 -0.82 6.66
N VAL A 280 14.67 -1.43 7.76
CA VAL A 280 14.62 -2.89 7.88
C VAL A 280 13.24 -3.32 8.35
N ILE A 281 12.60 -4.19 7.58
CA ILE A 281 11.34 -4.84 7.95
C ILE A 281 11.60 -6.32 8.17
N ILE A 282 11.19 -6.85 9.32
CA ILE A 282 11.30 -8.27 9.66
C ILE A 282 9.88 -8.83 9.82
N ALA A 283 9.50 -9.72 8.92
CA ALA A 283 8.16 -10.25 8.77
C ALA A 283 8.12 -11.72 9.23
N PHE A 284 7.38 -12.02 10.29
CA PHE A 284 7.25 -13.38 10.82
C PHE A 284 5.91 -14.02 10.47
N GLU A 285 5.99 -15.17 9.82
CA GLU A 285 4.89 -16.11 9.65
C GLU A 285 5.27 -17.51 10.16
N GLY A 286 4.30 -18.42 10.16
CA GLY A 286 4.48 -19.81 10.56
C GLY A 286 3.35 -20.30 11.46
N MET A 287 3.30 -21.62 11.63
CA MET A 287 2.23 -22.31 12.34
C MET A 287 2.07 -21.82 13.79
N ASP A 288 0.89 -22.04 14.34
CA ASP A 288 0.64 -21.77 15.76
C ASP A 288 1.60 -22.60 16.63
N ALA A 289 2.08 -21.96 17.69
CA ALA A 289 3.16 -22.46 18.56
C ALA A 289 4.55 -22.70 17.94
N ALA A 290 4.82 -22.29 16.70
CA ALA A 290 6.16 -22.37 16.09
C ALA A 290 7.24 -21.54 16.82
N GLY A 291 6.85 -20.44 17.50
CA GLY A 291 7.74 -19.72 18.42
C GLY A 291 8.13 -18.29 18.02
N LYS A 292 7.34 -17.63 17.15
CA LYS A 292 7.53 -16.24 16.67
C LYS A 292 7.94 -15.26 17.76
N GLY A 293 7.11 -15.07 18.79
CA GLY A 293 7.42 -14.17 19.90
C GLY A 293 8.68 -14.53 20.70
N GLY A 294 9.14 -15.78 20.66
CA GLY A 294 10.42 -16.17 21.25
C GLY A 294 11.63 -15.70 20.43
N ALA A 295 11.53 -15.76 19.10
CA ALA A 295 12.55 -15.26 18.17
C ALA A 295 12.63 -13.74 18.20
N ILE A 296 11.48 -13.05 18.13
CA ILE A 296 11.41 -11.57 18.23
C ILE A 296 12.10 -11.07 19.49
N LYS A 297 11.83 -11.70 20.65
CA LYS A 297 12.49 -11.37 21.93
C LYS A 297 14.02 -11.52 21.92
N ARG A 298 14.60 -12.29 21.00
CA ARG A 298 16.07 -12.42 20.88
C ARG A 298 16.65 -11.34 19.99
N ILE A 299 15.97 -11.00 18.90
CA ILE A 299 16.35 -9.90 18.00
C ILE A 299 16.44 -8.59 18.79
N VAL A 300 15.38 -8.25 19.51
CA VAL A 300 15.29 -6.95 20.21
C VAL A 300 16.06 -6.90 21.53
N LYS A 301 16.67 -8.01 21.97
CA LYS A 301 17.31 -8.11 23.30
C LYS A 301 18.46 -7.12 23.50
N LYS A 302 19.14 -6.73 22.42
CA LYS A 302 20.31 -5.84 22.43
C LYS A 302 20.02 -4.50 21.74
N LEU A 303 18.76 -4.25 21.40
CA LEU A 303 18.28 -2.99 20.85
C LEU A 303 17.60 -2.17 21.97
N ASP A 304 17.75 -0.85 21.91
CA ASP A 304 16.95 0.07 22.71
C ASP A 304 15.51 0.08 22.16
N PRO A 305 14.46 0.08 23.02
CA PRO A 305 13.07 0.12 22.57
C PRO A 305 12.70 1.30 21.65
N ARG A 306 13.52 2.36 21.60
CA ARG A 306 13.34 3.50 20.67
C ARG A 306 13.84 3.21 19.25
N GLU A 307 14.59 2.13 19.06
CA GLU A 307 15.19 1.77 17.77
C GLU A 307 14.25 0.94 16.90
N TYR A 308 13.19 0.35 17.48
CA TYR A 308 12.31 -0.58 16.77
C TYR A 308 10.84 -0.43 17.14
N GLU A 309 9.99 -0.89 16.23
CA GLU A 309 8.56 -1.07 16.46
C GLU A 309 8.17 -2.54 16.26
N ILE A 310 7.24 -3.03 17.07
CA ILE A 310 6.68 -4.37 16.92
C ILE A 310 5.18 -4.26 16.69
N HIS A 311 4.72 -4.69 15.52
CA HIS A 311 3.32 -4.72 15.13
C HIS A 311 2.82 -6.17 15.21
N SER A 312 1.93 -6.44 16.16
CA SER A 312 1.23 -7.73 16.25
C SER A 312 -0.06 -7.65 15.44
N ILE A 313 -0.12 -8.34 14.30
CA ILE A 313 -1.25 -8.27 13.39
C ILE A 313 -2.33 -9.28 13.82
N ALA A 314 -3.50 -8.74 14.16
CA ALA A 314 -4.69 -9.50 14.52
C ALA A 314 -5.81 -9.28 13.49
N ALA A 315 -7.01 -9.78 13.80
CA ALA A 315 -8.21 -9.50 13.03
C ALA A 315 -8.37 -7.99 12.76
N PRO A 316 -8.80 -7.60 11.54
CA PRO A 316 -8.98 -6.19 11.20
C PRO A 316 -10.09 -5.54 12.02
N GLU A 317 -9.80 -4.33 12.49
CA GLU A 317 -10.79 -3.46 13.10
C GLU A 317 -11.76 -2.95 12.04
N ARG A 318 -12.96 -2.54 12.45
CA ARG A 318 -14.00 -2.08 11.51
C ARG A 318 -13.56 -0.93 10.62
N TYR A 319 -12.67 -0.05 11.10
CA TYR A 319 -12.15 1.04 10.27
C TYR A 319 -11.07 0.60 9.28
N GLU A 320 -10.39 -0.51 9.53
CA GLU A 320 -9.43 -1.13 8.59
C GLU A 320 -10.18 -1.90 7.50
N LEU A 321 -11.27 -2.59 7.85
CA LEU A 321 -12.13 -3.31 6.90
C LEU A 321 -12.76 -2.41 5.83
N ARG A 322 -12.99 -1.13 6.15
CA ARG A 322 -13.56 -0.15 5.20
C ARG A 322 -12.53 0.39 4.22
N ARG A 323 -11.33 -0.18 4.15
CA ARG A 323 -10.20 0.32 3.38
C ARG A 323 -9.53 -0.81 2.61
N PRO A 324 -8.70 -0.51 1.61
CA PRO A 324 -7.92 -1.53 0.92
C PRO A 324 -7.13 -2.41 1.87
N TYR A 325 -7.02 -3.71 1.56
CA TYR A 325 -6.41 -4.69 2.46
C TYR A 325 -5.02 -4.26 2.95
N LEU A 326 -4.17 -3.79 2.03
CA LEU A 326 -2.80 -3.41 2.35
C LEU A 326 -2.70 -2.10 3.17
N TRP A 327 -3.74 -1.28 3.21
CA TRP A 327 -3.75 0.01 3.92
C TRP A 327 -3.37 -0.12 5.39
N ARG A 328 -3.79 -1.21 6.04
CA ARG A 328 -3.49 -1.46 7.45
C ARG A 328 -2.02 -1.77 7.72
N PHE A 329 -1.24 -2.12 6.71
CA PHE A 329 0.21 -2.31 6.81
C PHE A 329 0.93 -1.04 6.37
N TRP A 330 0.47 -0.38 5.30
CA TRP A 330 0.98 0.92 4.86
C TRP A 330 0.99 1.95 5.99
N SER A 331 -0.09 2.00 6.78
CA SER A 331 -0.24 2.94 7.91
C SER A 331 0.71 2.68 9.07
N LYS A 332 1.32 1.49 9.13
CA LYS A 332 2.34 1.13 10.14
C LYS A 332 3.77 1.40 9.66
N LEU A 333 3.94 1.74 8.38
CA LEU A 333 5.22 2.10 7.76
C LEU A 333 5.41 3.61 7.60
N SER A 334 4.37 4.41 7.87
CA SER A 334 4.39 5.86 7.68
C SER A 334 5.18 6.62 8.76
N ASP A 335 5.50 5.99 9.89
CA ASP A 335 6.02 6.68 11.09
C ASP A 335 7.56 6.78 11.14
N GLY A 336 8.24 6.48 10.03
CA GLY A 336 9.69 6.70 9.89
C GLY A 336 10.56 5.75 10.72
N GLY A 337 9.98 4.70 11.30
CA GLY A 337 10.71 3.67 12.04
C GLY A 337 11.81 3.02 11.18
N LYS A 338 13.03 2.94 11.75
CA LYS A 338 14.18 2.32 11.07
C LYS A 338 14.08 0.80 11.07
N ILE A 339 13.58 0.21 12.15
CA ILE A 339 13.44 -1.24 12.32
C ILE A 339 11.97 -1.54 12.65
N THR A 340 11.28 -2.24 11.75
CA THR A 340 9.87 -2.61 11.94
C THR A 340 9.75 -4.12 11.95
N ILE A 341 9.16 -4.69 13.01
CA ILE A 341 8.96 -6.13 13.15
C ILE A 341 7.47 -6.43 13.14
N PHE A 342 7.04 -7.32 12.23
CA PHE A 342 5.67 -7.79 12.14
C PHE A 342 5.57 -9.23 12.72
N ASP A 343 4.73 -9.42 13.73
CA ASP A 343 4.27 -10.74 14.19
C ASP A 343 2.91 -11.04 13.54
N ARG A 344 2.93 -11.90 12.51
CA ARG A 344 1.94 -11.96 11.42
C ARG A 344 1.91 -10.69 10.57
N THR A 345 1.45 -10.80 9.33
CA THR A 345 1.74 -9.83 8.26
C THR A 345 0.58 -9.74 7.25
N TRP A 346 0.83 -9.07 6.12
CA TRP A 346 -0.05 -9.07 4.93
C TRP A 346 -0.22 -10.45 4.29
N TYR A 347 0.64 -11.42 4.60
CA TYR A 347 0.46 -12.80 4.15
C TYR A 347 -0.78 -13.48 4.75
N GLY A 348 -1.41 -12.86 5.77
CA GLY A 348 -2.70 -13.32 6.29
C GLY A 348 -3.78 -13.55 5.22
N ARG A 349 -3.82 -12.72 4.15
CA ARG A 349 -4.78 -12.84 3.03
C ARG A 349 -4.67 -14.21 2.34
N VAL A 350 -3.44 -14.64 2.07
CA VAL A 350 -3.15 -15.88 1.33
C VAL A 350 -2.98 -17.10 2.24
N LEU A 351 -3.04 -16.90 3.57
CA LEU A 351 -2.97 -17.93 4.59
C LEU A 351 -4.34 -18.08 5.30
N VAL A 352 -4.47 -17.52 6.51
CA VAL A 352 -5.66 -17.73 7.36
C VAL A 352 -6.95 -17.25 6.70
N GLU A 353 -6.94 -16.13 5.97
CA GLU A 353 -8.15 -15.60 5.37
C GLU A 353 -8.60 -16.41 4.15
N ARG A 354 -7.66 -17.01 3.42
CA ARG A 354 -7.94 -18.01 2.37
C ARG A 354 -8.55 -19.29 2.96
N ILE A 355 -8.00 -19.80 4.06
CA ILE A 355 -8.40 -21.08 4.67
C ILE A 355 -9.72 -20.98 5.43
N GLU A 356 -9.97 -19.86 6.09
CA GLU A 356 -11.22 -19.61 6.82
C GLU A 356 -12.31 -18.98 5.93
N GLY A 357 -11.99 -18.60 4.69
CA GLY A 357 -12.95 -17.99 3.77
C GLY A 357 -13.30 -16.53 4.11
N PHE A 358 -12.44 -15.82 4.85
CA PHE A 358 -12.54 -14.38 5.06
C PHE A 358 -12.09 -13.57 3.84
N ALA A 359 -11.34 -14.22 2.93
CA ALA A 359 -11.02 -13.72 1.60
C ALA A 359 -11.79 -14.53 0.57
N ASN A 360 -12.50 -13.87 -0.35
CA ASN A 360 -13.04 -14.58 -1.51
C ASN A 360 -11.90 -14.96 -2.49
N ALA A 361 -12.19 -15.86 -3.42
CA ALA A 361 -11.17 -16.40 -4.32
C ALA A 361 -10.53 -15.35 -5.25
N VAL A 362 -11.27 -14.31 -5.64
CA VAL A 362 -10.70 -13.21 -6.44
C VAL A 362 -9.70 -12.41 -5.60
N GLU A 363 -10.04 -12.13 -4.33
CA GLU A 363 -9.21 -11.34 -3.42
C GLU A 363 -7.89 -12.01 -3.09
N TRP A 364 -7.88 -13.28 -2.68
CA TRP A 364 -6.61 -13.91 -2.27
C TRP A 364 -5.75 -14.32 -3.47
N GLN A 365 -6.33 -14.62 -4.64
CA GLN A 365 -5.55 -15.01 -5.82
C GLN A 365 -4.76 -13.85 -6.42
N ARG A 366 -5.33 -12.65 -6.49
CA ARG A 366 -4.59 -11.47 -6.94
C ARG A 366 -3.60 -10.95 -5.90
N ALA A 367 -3.82 -11.27 -4.62
CA ALA A 367 -3.02 -10.73 -3.53
C ALA A 367 -1.54 -11.11 -3.61
N TYR A 368 -1.19 -12.24 -4.24
CA TYR A 368 0.22 -12.58 -4.45
C TYR A 368 0.96 -11.50 -5.26
N ASP A 369 0.35 -11.02 -6.34
CA ASP A 369 0.94 -9.98 -7.19
C ASP A 369 0.93 -8.62 -6.49
N GLU A 370 -0.13 -8.29 -5.76
CA GLU A 370 -0.22 -7.07 -4.94
C GLU A 370 0.87 -7.05 -3.86
N ILE A 371 1.12 -8.19 -3.20
CA ILE A 371 2.17 -8.35 -2.19
C ILE A 371 3.55 -8.16 -2.83
N ASN A 372 3.82 -8.80 -3.97
CA ASN A 372 5.09 -8.66 -4.67
C ASN A 372 5.35 -7.21 -5.09
N ARG A 373 4.34 -6.52 -5.65
CA ARG A 373 4.45 -5.09 -5.97
C ARG A 373 4.75 -4.26 -4.73
N PHE A 374 4.02 -4.49 -3.64
CA PHE A 374 4.23 -3.80 -2.36
C PHE A 374 5.64 -4.00 -1.81
N GLU A 375 6.14 -5.23 -1.80
CA GLU A 375 7.49 -5.55 -1.32
C GLU A 375 8.57 -4.96 -2.23
N ASN A 376 8.40 -5.04 -3.55
CA ASN A 376 9.32 -4.44 -4.50
C ASN A 376 9.40 -2.92 -4.35
N ASN A 377 8.25 -2.25 -4.18
CA ASN A 377 8.19 -0.81 -3.92
C ASN A 377 9.03 -0.43 -2.68
N LEU A 378 8.97 -1.24 -1.61
CA LEU A 378 9.76 -0.99 -0.41
C LEU A 378 11.25 -1.19 -0.65
N VAL A 379 11.65 -2.26 -1.34
CA VAL A 379 13.06 -2.58 -1.62
C VAL A 379 13.69 -1.52 -2.52
N ASP A 380 13.00 -1.10 -3.58
CA ASP A 380 13.43 -0.01 -4.48
C ASP A 380 13.66 1.30 -3.70
N CYS A 381 12.93 1.49 -2.60
CA CYS A 381 13.05 2.64 -1.71
C CYS A 381 13.95 2.40 -0.48
N GLN A 382 15.05 1.65 -0.65
CA GLN A 382 16.08 1.42 0.38
C GLN A 382 15.51 0.76 1.65
N THR A 383 14.67 -0.26 1.47
CA THR A 383 14.19 -1.11 2.57
C THR A 383 14.72 -2.54 2.41
N VAL A 384 15.29 -3.11 3.48
CA VAL A 384 15.63 -4.52 3.56
C VAL A 384 14.44 -5.26 4.13
N LEU A 385 13.89 -6.22 3.37
CA LEU A 385 12.81 -7.07 3.82
C LEU A 385 13.35 -8.46 4.19
N VAL A 386 13.13 -8.89 5.43
CA VAL A 386 13.49 -10.22 5.95
C VAL A 386 12.20 -10.98 6.22
N LYS A 387 11.87 -11.98 5.40
CA LYS A 387 10.67 -12.80 5.56
C LYS A 387 11.01 -14.15 6.16
N VAL A 388 10.42 -14.49 7.30
CA VAL A 388 10.72 -15.71 8.04
C VAL A 388 9.46 -16.55 8.21
N TRP A 389 9.51 -17.79 7.73
CA TRP A 389 8.53 -18.80 8.06
C TRP A 389 9.09 -19.76 9.11
N LEU A 390 8.44 -19.83 10.26
CA LEU A 390 8.78 -20.78 11.31
C LEU A 390 8.03 -22.11 11.08
N ALA A 391 8.74 -23.10 10.57
CA ALA A 391 8.24 -24.46 10.33
C ALA A 391 8.36 -25.29 11.61
N ILE A 392 7.28 -25.90 12.06
CA ILE A 392 7.24 -26.82 13.21
C ILE A 392 6.69 -28.15 12.73
N SER A 393 7.16 -29.27 13.27
CA SER A 393 6.53 -30.56 12.97
C SER A 393 5.15 -30.66 13.63
N LYS A 394 4.26 -31.44 13.01
CA LYS A 394 2.91 -31.67 13.53
C LYS A 394 2.96 -32.26 14.95
N ASP A 395 3.90 -33.15 15.24
CA ASP A 395 4.04 -33.77 16.57
C ASP A 395 4.52 -32.75 17.62
N GLU A 396 5.54 -31.96 17.30
CA GLU A 396 6.09 -30.95 18.21
C GLU A 396 5.08 -29.82 18.51
N GLN A 397 4.22 -29.47 17.54
CA GLN A 397 3.13 -28.52 17.79
C GLN A 397 2.19 -29.03 18.88
N GLU A 398 1.77 -30.29 18.82
CA GLU A 398 0.88 -30.89 19.81
C GLU A 398 1.53 -31.00 21.19
N LEU A 399 2.81 -31.37 21.23
CA LEU A 399 3.58 -31.35 22.47
C LEU A 399 3.55 -29.95 23.09
N ARG A 400 3.80 -28.89 22.31
CA ARG A 400 3.75 -27.50 22.79
C ARG A 400 2.37 -27.05 23.22
N PHE A 401 1.30 -27.52 22.57
CA PHE A 401 -0.08 -27.21 22.99
C PHE A 401 -0.34 -27.79 24.38
N LYS A 402 -0.08 -29.10 24.57
CA LYS A 402 -0.22 -29.79 25.86
C LYS A 402 0.65 -29.17 26.96
N GLU A 403 1.87 -28.75 26.65
CA GLU A 403 2.74 -28.05 27.60
C GLU A 403 2.18 -26.69 28.03
N ARG A 404 1.58 -25.93 27.10
CA ARG A 404 1.00 -24.62 27.38
C ARG A 404 -0.23 -24.72 28.28
N GLU A 405 -1.08 -25.72 28.08
CA GLU A 405 -2.25 -25.99 28.94
C GLU A 405 -1.84 -26.27 30.40
N LYS A 406 -0.74 -27.03 30.56
CA LYS A 406 -0.17 -27.39 31.86
C LYS A 406 0.54 -26.21 32.55
N THR A 407 1.06 -25.24 31.79
CA THR A 407 1.84 -24.12 32.32
C THR A 407 0.94 -22.93 32.71
N PRO A 408 0.81 -22.55 33.99
CA PRO A 408 -0.19 -21.57 34.44
C PRO A 408 -0.14 -20.23 33.70
N HIS A 409 1.05 -19.68 33.47
CA HIS A 409 1.26 -18.39 32.79
C HIS A 409 1.30 -18.49 31.25
N LYS A 410 1.02 -19.66 30.67
CA LYS A 410 0.89 -19.85 29.21
C LYS A 410 -0.46 -20.41 28.80
N ARG A 411 -1.30 -20.82 29.77
CA ARG A 411 -2.62 -21.40 29.51
C ARG A 411 -3.50 -20.49 28.66
N PHE A 412 -3.41 -19.18 28.84
CA PHE A 412 -4.15 -18.19 28.04
C PHE A 412 -3.73 -18.14 26.56
N LYS A 413 -2.65 -18.83 26.15
CA LYS A 413 -2.13 -18.86 24.77
C LYS A 413 -2.62 -20.06 23.97
N ILE A 414 -3.54 -20.85 24.51
CA ILE A 414 -4.20 -21.95 23.81
C ILE A 414 -5.71 -21.76 23.99
N THR A 415 -6.41 -21.82 22.88
CA THR A 415 -7.85 -21.67 22.72
C THR A 415 -8.39 -22.85 21.92
N GLU A 416 -9.72 -23.03 21.92
CA GLU A 416 -10.36 -24.05 21.06
C GLU A 416 -10.08 -23.80 19.57
N GLU A 417 -9.90 -22.53 19.18
CA GLU A 417 -9.54 -22.13 17.82
C GLU A 417 -8.16 -22.65 17.40
N ASP A 418 -7.18 -22.69 18.30
CA ASP A 418 -5.85 -23.24 18.00
C ASP A 418 -5.92 -24.74 17.64
N TRP A 419 -6.79 -25.50 18.32
CA TRP A 419 -7.01 -26.92 18.01
C TRP A 419 -7.76 -27.11 16.69
N ARG A 420 -8.76 -26.27 16.39
CA ARG A 420 -9.46 -26.25 15.10
C ARG A 420 -8.50 -25.94 13.94
N ASN A 421 -7.61 -24.96 14.10
CA ASN A 421 -6.62 -24.60 13.08
C ASN A 421 -5.66 -25.77 12.81
N ARG A 422 -5.31 -26.55 13.84
CA ARG A 422 -4.48 -27.76 13.70
C ARG A 422 -5.16 -28.85 12.86
N GLU A 423 -6.49 -28.97 12.90
CA GLU A 423 -7.20 -29.92 12.04
C GLU A 423 -7.05 -29.59 10.55
N LYS A 424 -6.87 -28.30 10.22
CA LYS A 424 -6.61 -27.79 8.87
C LYS A 424 -5.12 -27.75 8.49
N TRP A 425 -4.29 -28.59 9.12
CA TRP A 425 -2.83 -28.61 8.91
C TRP A 425 -2.43 -28.66 7.44
N ASP A 426 -3.04 -29.56 6.67
CA ASP A 426 -2.71 -29.78 5.27
C ASP A 426 -3.11 -28.58 4.40
N ASP A 427 -4.21 -27.89 4.74
CA ASP A 427 -4.63 -26.66 4.07
C ASP A 427 -3.61 -25.52 4.29
N TYR A 428 -3.07 -25.41 5.51
CA TYR A 428 -2.00 -24.45 5.80
C TYR A 428 -0.70 -24.78 5.07
N LEU A 429 -0.34 -26.06 4.94
CA LEU A 429 0.83 -26.47 4.16
C LEU A 429 0.67 -26.10 2.68
N ASN A 430 -0.50 -26.37 2.10
CA ASN A 430 -0.82 -26.01 0.71
C ASN A 430 -0.82 -24.49 0.49
N ALA A 431 -1.42 -23.73 1.41
CA ALA A 431 -1.42 -22.26 1.33
C ALA A 431 -0.01 -21.67 1.46
N ALA A 432 0.82 -22.21 2.36
CA ALA A 432 2.21 -21.80 2.52
C ALA A 432 3.07 -22.17 1.30
N ALA A 433 2.82 -23.33 0.67
CA ALA A 433 3.48 -23.72 -0.57
C ALA A 433 3.20 -22.73 -1.71
N ASP A 434 1.92 -22.38 -1.92
CA ASP A 434 1.53 -21.36 -2.92
C ASP A 434 2.13 -19.99 -2.60
N MET A 435 2.20 -19.64 -1.32
CA MET A 435 2.82 -18.40 -0.87
C MET A 435 4.30 -18.37 -1.24
N PHE A 436 5.07 -19.43 -0.96
CA PHE A 436 6.48 -19.47 -1.33
C PHE A 436 6.67 -19.44 -2.84
N GLU A 437 5.98 -20.30 -3.58
CA GLU A 437 6.09 -20.36 -5.04
C GLU A 437 5.88 -18.99 -5.71
N ARG A 438 4.96 -18.20 -5.18
CA ARG A 438 4.54 -16.93 -5.81
C ARG A 438 5.19 -15.69 -5.23
N THR A 439 5.82 -15.77 -4.05
CA THR A 439 6.36 -14.59 -3.35
C THR A 439 7.78 -14.76 -2.83
N ASP A 440 8.43 -15.91 -3.06
CA ASP A 440 9.86 -16.07 -2.84
C ASP A 440 10.64 -15.44 -4.00
N THR A 441 10.90 -14.13 -3.90
CA THR A 441 11.56 -13.35 -4.95
C THR A 441 13.01 -13.11 -4.61
N ASP A 442 13.85 -12.87 -5.62
CA ASP A 442 15.29 -12.61 -5.42
C ASP A 442 15.57 -11.40 -4.51
N TYR A 443 14.70 -10.39 -4.55
CA TYR A 443 14.84 -9.18 -3.75
C TYR A 443 14.24 -9.30 -2.34
N ALA A 444 13.30 -10.23 -2.13
CA ALA A 444 12.67 -10.50 -0.85
C ALA A 444 12.45 -12.02 -0.69
N PRO A 445 13.50 -12.77 -0.35
CA PRO A 445 13.41 -14.21 -0.22
C PRO A 445 12.75 -14.64 1.09
N TRP A 446 12.19 -15.85 1.10
CA TRP A 446 11.66 -16.53 2.27
C TRP A 446 12.72 -17.38 2.98
N TYR A 447 12.85 -17.18 4.29
CA TYR A 447 13.65 -18.04 5.17
C TYR A 447 12.75 -19.03 5.90
N VAL A 448 12.72 -20.28 5.42
CA VAL A 448 12.01 -21.38 6.07
C VAL A 448 12.92 -21.97 7.15
N ILE A 449 12.56 -21.78 8.42
CA ILE A 449 13.39 -22.15 9.57
C ILE A 449 12.66 -23.21 10.38
N ALA A 450 13.30 -24.38 10.52
CA ALA A 450 12.81 -25.44 11.38
C ALA A 450 12.86 -25.01 12.86
N THR A 451 11.79 -25.28 13.58
CA THR A 451 11.58 -24.75 14.94
C THR A 451 11.39 -25.78 16.00
N ASP A 452 11.56 -27.06 15.69
CA ASP A 452 11.40 -28.15 16.65
C ASP A 452 12.35 -27.96 17.84
N ASP A 453 13.63 -27.69 17.57
CA ASP A 453 14.52 -27.10 18.57
C ASP A 453 14.46 -25.57 18.55
N LYS A 454 14.01 -25.00 19.67
CA LYS A 454 13.88 -23.54 19.84
C LYS A 454 15.24 -22.84 19.92
N TYR A 455 16.32 -23.53 20.29
CA TYR A 455 17.64 -22.93 20.37
C TYR A 455 18.23 -22.73 18.97
N THR A 456 18.31 -23.80 18.17
CA THR A 456 18.70 -23.75 16.75
C THR A 456 17.89 -22.71 16.00
N ALA A 457 16.56 -22.73 16.08
CA ALA A 457 15.69 -21.81 15.34
C ALA A 457 15.99 -20.33 15.60
N ARG A 458 16.29 -19.96 16.86
CA ARG A 458 16.60 -18.57 17.21
C ARG A 458 17.95 -18.13 16.64
N ILE A 459 18.92 -19.05 16.57
CA ILE A 459 20.22 -18.78 15.96
C ILE A 459 20.06 -18.60 14.46
N GLU A 460 19.32 -19.48 13.80
CA GLU A 460 19.07 -19.40 12.36
C GLU A 460 18.29 -18.14 11.96
N VAL A 461 17.34 -17.68 12.79
CA VAL A 461 16.66 -16.38 12.56
C VAL A 461 17.67 -15.22 12.58
N LEU A 462 18.62 -15.22 13.53
CA LEU A 462 19.64 -14.17 13.60
C LEU A 462 20.60 -14.23 12.41
N LYS A 463 20.96 -15.44 11.96
CA LYS A 463 21.78 -15.63 10.75
C LYS A 463 21.04 -15.17 9.49
N ALA A 464 19.76 -15.49 9.36
CA ALA A 464 18.93 -15.04 8.23
C ALA A 464 18.90 -13.51 8.12
N ILE A 465 18.75 -12.82 9.26
CA ILE A 465 18.80 -11.35 9.31
C ILE A 465 20.16 -10.83 8.83
N LEU A 466 21.27 -11.39 9.33
CA LEU A 466 22.62 -10.97 8.91
C LEU A 466 22.87 -11.20 7.42
N LYS A 467 22.44 -12.35 6.90
CA LYS A 467 22.56 -12.69 5.48
C LYS A 467 21.82 -11.69 4.61
N GLN A 468 20.58 -11.35 4.96
CA GLN A 468 19.77 -10.41 4.20
C GLN A 468 20.31 -8.97 4.30
N LEU A 469 20.90 -8.59 5.44
CA LEU A 469 21.64 -7.34 5.59
C LEU A 469 22.99 -7.34 4.85
N LYS A 470 23.46 -8.49 4.36
CA LYS A 470 24.80 -8.71 3.77
C LYS A 470 25.93 -8.40 4.75
N ALA A 471 25.75 -8.80 6.01
CA ALA A 471 26.65 -8.53 7.12
C ALA A 471 27.24 -9.82 7.73
N ASP A 472 27.42 -10.86 6.93
CA ASP A 472 27.79 -12.23 7.38
C ASP A 472 29.15 -12.36 8.06
#